data_AF-A0A938LRU8-F1
#
_entry.id   AF-A0A938LRU8-F1
#
_cell.length_a   1.000
_cell.length_b   1.000
_cell.length_c   1.000
_cell.angle_alpha   90.00
_cell.angle_beta   90.00
_cell.angle_gamma   90.00
#
_symmetry.space_group_name_H-M   'P 1'
#
loop_
_entity.id
_entity.type
_entity.pdbx_description
1 polymer ?
#
loop_
_entity_poly.entity_id
_entity_poly.type
_entity_poly.pdbx_seq_one_letter_code
_entity_poly.pdbx_strand_id
1 'polypeptide(L)'
;MKSLIHRFHVARASRPRIAGRMPATHASQEGKPAPGECRKIRGRLADSVARRLGPQAPWVQRHVAHCPRCQKRLAAWGKVDLALSMIKSQPHRLDLLMRANAAAVRMLNHSLREAARSQELEQARPESCFLDRLNRYRNPITNVAACLAILLLTKTGIFSSFDKVHSRGQTALKQYYTTQVGEDMAKDVFGV
;
A
#
# COMPACT_ATOMS: atom_id res chain seq x y z
N MET A 1 -22.90 -8.01 -60.87
CA MET A 1 -23.73 -7.19 -61.80
C MET A 1 -24.92 -6.64 -61.03
N LYS A 2 -25.05 -5.30 -61.01
CA LYS A 2 -26.28 -4.50 -60.76
C LYS A 2 -26.88 -4.63 -59.34
N SER A 3 -27.30 -3.60 -58.61
CA SER A 3 -27.76 -2.25 -58.96
C SER A 3 -27.76 -1.44 -57.65
N LEU A 4 -27.15 -0.25 -57.63
CA LEU A 4 -27.79 1.07 -57.58
C LEU A 4 -28.43 1.46 -56.22
N ILE A 5 -27.81 2.41 -55.50
CA ILE A 5 -28.07 3.87 -55.52
C ILE A 5 -29.35 4.24 -54.75
N HIS A 6 -29.19 4.96 -53.62
CA HIS A 6 -29.72 6.32 -53.53
C HIS A 6 -29.07 7.16 -52.42
N ARG A 7 -28.41 8.24 -52.86
CA ARG A 7 -28.16 9.48 -52.12
C ARG A 7 -29.49 10.18 -51.84
N PHE A 8 -29.63 10.87 -50.71
CA PHE A 8 -30.31 12.18 -50.53
C PHE A 8 -29.85 12.77 -49.17
N HIS A 9 -29.06 13.84 -49.20
CA HIS A 9 -29.43 15.25 -48.98
C HIS A 9 -29.38 15.74 -47.51
N VAL A 10 -28.31 16.48 -47.24
CA VAL A 10 -28.25 17.80 -46.59
C VAL A 10 -29.53 18.28 -45.87
N ALA A 11 -29.41 18.49 -44.55
CA ALA A 11 -30.12 19.57 -43.86
C ALA A 11 -29.22 20.12 -42.74
N ARG A 12 -28.63 21.28 -43.03
CA ARG A 12 -27.93 22.16 -42.09
C ARG A 12 -29.00 23.02 -41.44
N ALA A 13 -29.26 22.85 -40.14
CA ALA A 13 -30.17 23.71 -39.40
C ALA A 13 -29.65 23.97 -37.98
N SER A 14 -29.28 25.23 -37.77
CA SER A 14 -29.73 26.04 -36.63
C SER A 14 -29.25 25.63 -35.22
N ARG A 15 -28.19 26.30 -34.76
CA ARG A 15 -27.89 26.45 -33.33
C ARG A 15 -28.98 27.29 -32.65
N PRO A 16 -29.57 26.83 -31.53
CA PRO A 16 -30.09 27.75 -30.53
C PRO A 16 -29.02 28.01 -29.47
N ARG A 17 -28.81 29.30 -29.24
CA ARG A 17 -28.04 29.92 -28.17
C ARG A 17 -28.80 29.63 -26.85
N ILE A 18 -28.32 28.68 -26.04
CA ILE A 18 -28.88 28.45 -24.70
C ILE A 18 -28.03 29.20 -23.68
N ALA A 19 -28.76 30.02 -22.93
CA ALA A 19 -28.33 30.89 -21.86
C ALA A 19 -27.48 30.19 -20.81
N GLY A 20 -26.64 31.00 -20.16
CA GLY A 20 -25.79 30.60 -19.05
C GLY A 20 -26.57 29.86 -17.96
N ARG A 21 -26.00 28.73 -17.55
CA ARG A 21 -26.19 28.17 -16.22
C ARG A 21 -24.83 27.65 -15.80
N MET A 22 -24.20 28.37 -14.87
CA MET A 22 -23.05 27.86 -14.12
C MET A 22 -23.46 26.51 -13.53
N PRO A 23 -22.76 25.40 -13.81
CA PRO A 23 -22.95 24.21 -13.02
C PRO A 23 -22.45 24.52 -11.62
N ALA A 24 -23.39 24.46 -10.67
CA ALA A 24 -23.09 24.38 -9.27
C ALA A 24 -21.95 23.39 -9.07
N THR A 25 -20.97 23.80 -8.28
CA THR A 25 -19.99 22.94 -7.64
C THR A 25 -20.73 21.74 -7.08
N HIS A 26 -20.68 20.63 -7.80
CA HIS A 26 -21.08 19.33 -7.28
C HIS A 26 -20.11 19.06 -6.14
N ALA A 27 -20.60 19.28 -4.92
CA ALA A 27 -20.03 18.71 -3.72
C ALA A 27 -19.79 17.23 -4.01
N SER A 28 -18.53 16.81 -3.97
CA SER A 28 -18.13 15.41 -3.98
C SER A 28 -18.88 14.71 -2.87
N GLN A 29 -20.01 14.10 -3.23
CA GLN A 29 -20.59 13.05 -2.42
C GLN A 29 -19.57 11.91 -2.49
N GLU A 30 -18.84 11.71 -1.40
CA GLU A 30 -18.12 10.47 -1.13
C GLU A 30 -19.15 9.34 -1.06
N GLY A 31 -19.57 8.87 -2.25
CA GLY A 31 -20.41 7.70 -2.38
C GLY A 31 -19.65 6.54 -1.77
N LYS A 32 -20.23 5.93 -0.73
CA LYS A 32 -19.77 4.64 -0.23
C LYS A 32 -19.66 3.70 -1.44
N PRO A 33 -18.47 3.13 -1.73
CA PRO A 33 -18.28 2.30 -2.91
C PRO A 33 -19.27 1.14 -2.87
N ALA A 34 -19.89 0.85 -4.01
CA ALA A 34 -20.87 -0.22 -4.10
C ALA A 34 -20.24 -1.56 -3.70
N PRO A 35 -21.00 -2.48 -3.06
CA PRO A 35 -20.47 -3.77 -2.66
C PRO A 35 -19.89 -4.51 -3.87
N GLY A 36 -18.56 -4.67 -3.90
CA GLY A 36 -17.81 -5.31 -4.99
C GLY A 36 -16.88 -4.40 -5.80
N GLU A 37 -17.03 -3.07 -5.74
CA GLU A 37 -16.10 -2.14 -6.40
C GLU A 37 -14.70 -2.18 -5.78
N CYS A 38 -14.60 -2.25 -4.45
CA CYS A 38 -13.34 -2.44 -3.75
C CYS A 38 -12.63 -3.73 -4.19
N ARG A 39 -13.38 -4.81 -4.47
CA ARG A 39 -12.80 -6.07 -4.98
C ARG A 39 -12.23 -5.89 -6.39
N LYS A 40 -12.95 -5.20 -7.27
CA LYS A 40 -12.49 -4.88 -8.64
C LYS A 40 -11.26 -3.99 -8.63
N ILE A 41 -11.24 -2.93 -7.80
CA ILE A 41 -10.09 -2.02 -7.67
C ILE A 41 -8.87 -2.77 -7.12
N ARG A 42 -9.04 -3.59 -6.07
CA ARG A 42 -7.96 -4.43 -5.53
C ARG A 42 -7.41 -5.39 -6.57
N GLY A 43 -8.29 -6.02 -7.37
CA GLY A 43 -7.86 -6.87 -8.49
C GLY A 43 -7.00 -6.11 -9.51
N ARG A 44 -7.49 -4.95 -9.97
CA ARG A 44 -6.74 -4.09 -10.91
C ARG A 44 -5.39 -3.62 -10.37
N LEU A 45 -5.32 -3.29 -9.08
CA LEU A 45 -4.07 -2.93 -8.41
C LEU A 45 -3.11 -4.12 -8.35
N ALA A 46 -3.60 -5.29 -7.93
CA ALA A 46 -2.81 -6.52 -7.89
C ALA A 46 -2.26 -6.88 -9.28
N ASP A 47 -3.08 -6.82 -10.33
CA ASP A 47 -2.67 -7.09 -11.70
C ASP A 47 -1.64 -6.08 -12.22
N SER A 48 -1.78 -4.82 -11.83
CA SER A 48 -0.84 -3.76 -12.22
C SER A 48 0.50 -3.92 -11.53
N VAL A 49 0.48 -4.26 -10.25
CA VAL A 49 1.69 -4.58 -9.46
C VAL A 49 2.34 -5.85 -10.00
N ALA A 50 1.59 -6.90 -10.29
CA ALA A 50 2.13 -8.15 -10.84
C ALA A 50 2.80 -7.93 -12.19
N ARG A 51 2.22 -7.08 -13.07
CA ARG A 51 2.83 -6.75 -14.37
C ARG A 51 4.09 -5.90 -14.26
N ARG A 52 4.15 -4.98 -13.29
CA ARG A 52 5.26 -4.03 -13.16
C ARG A 52 6.37 -4.51 -12.24
N LEU A 53 6.06 -5.26 -11.19
CA LEU A 53 6.99 -5.64 -10.13
C LEU A 53 7.01 -7.16 -9.88
N GLY A 54 6.15 -7.91 -10.57
CA GLY A 54 6.10 -9.35 -10.42
C GLY A 54 7.31 -10.05 -11.04
N PRO A 55 7.58 -11.30 -10.61
CA PRO A 55 8.68 -12.12 -11.13
C PRO A 55 8.57 -12.38 -12.64
N GLN A 56 7.36 -12.27 -13.21
CA GLN A 56 7.09 -12.43 -14.64
C GLN A 56 7.23 -11.13 -15.44
N ALA A 57 7.59 -10.01 -14.81
CA ALA A 57 7.78 -8.75 -15.54
C ALA A 57 9.01 -8.86 -16.47
N PRO A 58 8.91 -8.46 -17.76
CA PRO A 58 10.01 -8.63 -18.73
C PRO A 58 11.32 -7.93 -18.36
N TRP A 59 11.26 -6.83 -17.60
CA TRP A 59 12.47 -6.15 -17.12
C TRP A 59 13.12 -6.89 -15.94
N VAL A 60 12.32 -7.52 -15.06
CA VAL A 60 12.83 -8.33 -13.94
C VAL A 60 13.56 -9.54 -14.48
N GLN A 61 12.96 -10.26 -15.44
CA GLN A 61 13.59 -11.43 -16.06
C GLN A 61 14.92 -11.06 -16.73
N ARG A 62 14.95 -9.98 -17.51
CA ARG A 62 16.20 -9.48 -18.12
C ARG A 62 17.24 -9.10 -17.06
N HIS A 63 16.83 -8.46 -15.96
CA HIS A 63 17.75 -8.09 -14.88
C HIS A 63 18.30 -9.32 -14.13
N VAL A 64 17.44 -10.28 -13.79
CA VAL A 64 17.81 -11.49 -13.06
C VAL A 64 18.76 -12.36 -13.90
N ALA A 65 18.58 -12.41 -15.22
CA ALA A 65 19.47 -13.14 -16.13
C ALA A 65 20.93 -12.62 -16.11
N HIS A 66 21.14 -11.34 -15.79
CA HIS A 66 22.46 -10.71 -15.80
C HIS A 66 23.02 -10.41 -14.41
N CYS A 67 22.24 -10.62 -13.34
CA CYS A 67 22.66 -10.28 -11.97
C CYS A 67 22.65 -11.52 -11.05
N PRO A 68 23.82 -12.09 -10.71
CA PRO A 68 23.91 -13.31 -9.90
C PRO A 68 23.38 -13.12 -8.46
N ARG A 69 23.46 -11.90 -7.91
CA ARG A 69 22.87 -11.59 -6.60
C ARG A 69 21.35 -11.72 -6.63
N CYS A 70 20.70 -11.20 -7.67
CA CYS A 70 19.26 -11.27 -7.83
C CYS A 70 18.81 -12.70 -8.16
N GLN A 71 19.59 -13.46 -8.92
CA GLN A 71 19.34 -14.89 -9.16
C GLN A 71 19.36 -15.70 -7.86
N LYS A 72 20.37 -15.52 -6.99
CA LYS A 72 20.42 -16.18 -5.68
C LYS A 72 19.24 -15.82 -4.78
N ARG A 73 18.84 -14.54 -4.76
CA ARG A 73 17.67 -14.08 -3.99
C ARG A 73 16.38 -14.72 -4.50
N LEU A 74 16.17 -14.75 -5.81
CA LEU A 74 14.97 -15.30 -6.42
C LEU A 74 14.88 -16.83 -6.22
N ALA A 75 16.01 -17.54 -6.29
CA ALA A 75 16.08 -18.96 -5.98
C ALA A 75 15.76 -19.26 -4.49
N ALA A 76 16.26 -18.43 -3.56
CA ALA A 76 15.91 -18.55 -2.15
C ALA A 76 14.41 -18.33 -1.91
N TRP A 77 13.81 -17.35 -2.58
CA TRP A 77 12.37 -17.11 -2.52
C TRP A 77 11.57 -18.28 -3.07
N GLY A 78 12.01 -18.89 -4.20
CA GLY A 78 11.38 -20.09 -4.75
C GLY A 78 11.38 -21.27 -3.78
N LYS A 79 12.44 -21.45 -2.99
CA LYS A 79 12.50 -22.49 -1.94
C LYS A 79 11.46 -22.25 -0.84
N VAL A 80 11.29 -21.00 -0.42
CA VAL A 80 10.28 -20.63 0.59
C VAL A 80 8.87 -20.85 0.04
N ASP A 81 8.61 -20.44 -1.21
CA ASP A 81 7.31 -20.62 -1.85
C ASP A 81 6.96 -22.10 -2.05
N LEU A 82 7.95 -22.92 -2.41
CA LEU A 82 7.79 -24.38 -2.47
C LEU A 82 7.51 -24.98 -1.09
N ALA A 83 8.27 -24.60 -0.06
CA ALA A 83 8.05 -25.07 1.31
C ALA A 83 6.64 -24.67 1.82
N LEU A 84 6.22 -23.45 1.54
CA LEU A 84 4.88 -22.97 1.89
C LEU A 84 3.79 -23.72 1.11
N SER A 85 4.03 -24.01 -0.16
CA SER A 85 3.11 -24.81 -0.99
C SER A 85 3.01 -26.25 -0.49
N MET A 86 4.12 -26.84 -0.04
CA MET A 86 4.13 -28.14 0.62
C MET A 86 3.32 -28.12 1.91
N ILE A 87 3.51 -27.12 2.77
CA ILE A 87 2.73 -26.94 4.00
C ILE A 87 1.23 -26.75 3.70
N LYS A 88 0.88 -26.01 2.64
CA LYS A 88 -0.52 -25.86 2.19
C LYS A 88 -1.10 -27.15 1.62
N SER A 89 -0.29 -27.97 0.94
CA SER A 89 -0.71 -29.25 0.36
C SER A 89 -0.81 -30.37 1.39
N GLN A 90 -0.12 -30.23 2.53
CA GLN A 90 -0.37 -31.12 3.66
C GLN A 90 -1.82 -30.91 4.09
N PRO A 91 -2.62 -31.99 4.21
CA PRO A 91 -3.97 -31.89 4.73
C PRO A 91 -3.87 -31.34 6.14
N HIS A 92 -4.14 -30.04 6.28
CA HIS A 92 -4.30 -29.43 7.59
C HIS A 92 -5.30 -30.30 8.33
N ARG A 93 -4.91 -30.82 9.50
CA ARG A 93 -5.81 -31.63 10.33
C ARG A 93 -7.15 -30.91 10.35
N LEU A 94 -8.22 -31.55 9.85
CA LEU A 94 -9.58 -30.96 9.79
C LEU A 94 -10.00 -30.31 11.12
N ASP A 95 -9.41 -30.79 12.19
CA ASP A 95 -9.43 -30.25 13.54
C ASP A 95 -9.03 -28.76 13.67
N LEU A 96 -8.09 -28.23 12.88
CA LEU A 96 -7.71 -26.80 12.91
C LEU A 96 -8.82 -25.88 12.39
N LEU A 97 -9.44 -26.23 11.26
CA LEU A 97 -10.58 -25.48 10.74
C LEU A 97 -11.77 -25.59 11.69
N MET A 98 -12.02 -26.78 12.23
CA MET A 98 -13.07 -27.00 13.23
C MET A 98 -12.84 -26.19 14.50
N ARG A 99 -11.61 -26.16 15.05
CA ARG A 99 -11.25 -25.36 16.23
C ARG A 99 -11.34 -23.86 15.97
N ALA A 100 -10.88 -23.41 14.80
CA ALA A 100 -10.98 -22.01 14.40
C ALA A 100 -12.45 -21.58 14.29
N ASN A 101 -13.29 -22.41 13.66
CA ASN A 101 -14.74 -22.16 13.57
C ASN A 101 -15.39 -22.18 14.96
N ALA A 102 -15.05 -23.14 15.83
CA ALA A 102 -15.57 -23.19 17.20
C ALA A 102 -15.13 -21.97 18.02
N ALA A 103 -13.89 -21.49 17.86
CA ALA A 103 -13.42 -20.28 18.51
C ALA A 103 -14.13 -19.03 17.97
N ALA A 104 -14.34 -18.94 16.65
CA ALA A 104 -15.09 -17.85 16.04
C ALA A 104 -16.55 -17.81 16.51
N VAL A 105 -17.23 -18.97 16.61
CA VAL A 105 -18.59 -19.07 17.15
C VAL A 105 -18.63 -18.69 18.63
N ARG A 106 -17.65 -19.12 19.43
CA ARG A 106 -17.55 -18.70 20.85
C ARG A 106 -17.33 -17.20 20.98
N MET A 107 -16.46 -16.61 20.16
CA MET A 107 -16.22 -15.17 20.14
C MET A 107 -17.48 -14.42 19.73
N LEU A 108 -18.19 -14.87 18.70
CA LEU A 108 -19.44 -14.26 18.26
C LEU A 108 -20.51 -14.32 19.35
N ASN A 109 -20.68 -15.48 19.99
CA ASN A 109 -21.60 -15.65 21.13
C ASN A 109 -21.23 -14.76 22.31
N HIS A 110 -19.94 -14.61 22.59
CA HIS A 110 -19.46 -13.72 23.63
C HIS A 110 -19.77 -12.26 23.29
N SER A 111 -19.45 -11.82 22.08
CA SER A 111 -19.76 -10.46 21.61
C SER A 111 -21.26 -10.19 21.56
N LEU A 112 -22.11 -11.16 21.25
CA LEU A 112 -23.57 -10.98 21.30
C LEU A 112 -24.08 -10.79 22.74
N ARG A 113 -23.51 -11.51 23.71
CA ARG A 113 -23.85 -11.33 25.14
C ARG A 113 -23.31 -10.02 25.69
N GLU A 114 -22.10 -9.66 25.32
CA GLU A 114 -21.50 -8.37 25.69
C GLU A 114 -22.21 -7.21 25.02
N ALA A 115 -22.66 -7.35 23.77
CA ALA A 115 -23.42 -6.34 23.05
C ALA A 115 -24.77 -6.06 23.73
N ALA A 116 -25.47 -7.11 24.17
CA ALA A 116 -26.72 -6.95 24.94
C ALA A 116 -26.47 -6.21 26.27
N ARG A 117 -25.45 -6.61 27.02
CA ARG A 117 -25.07 -5.92 28.28
C ARG A 117 -24.54 -4.50 28.04
N SER A 118 -23.83 -4.26 26.94
CA SER A 118 -23.32 -2.94 26.60
C SER A 118 -24.43 -2.01 26.12
N GLN A 119 -25.51 -2.56 25.52
CA GLN A 119 -26.67 -1.78 25.11
C GLN A 119 -27.48 -1.30 26.32
N GLU A 120 -27.60 -2.13 27.37
CA GLU A 120 -28.15 -1.71 28.67
C GLU A 120 -27.30 -0.60 29.31
N LEU A 121 -25.97 -0.70 29.20
CA LEU A 121 -25.05 0.32 29.72
C LEU A 121 -25.00 1.59 28.86
N GLU A 122 -25.19 1.50 27.54
CA GLU A 122 -25.32 2.68 26.66
C GLU A 122 -26.62 3.45 26.93
N GLN A 123 -27.73 2.76 27.20
CA GLN A 123 -28.96 3.41 27.65
C GLN A 123 -28.81 4.09 29.01
N ALA A 124 -27.93 3.59 29.87
CA ALA A 124 -27.61 4.18 31.17
C ALA A 124 -26.53 5.27 31.12
N ARG A 125 -25.92 5.56 29.95
CA ARG A 125 -24.79 6.49 29.86
C ARG A 125 -25.25 7.91 29.48
N PRO A 126 -24.88 8.96 30.24
CA PRO A 126 -25.13 10.33 29.81
C PRO A 126 -24.30 10.67 28.55
N GLU A 127 -24.91 11.44 27.63
CA GLU A 127 -24.36 11.74 26.31
C GLU A 127 -22.92 12.28 26.39
N SER A 128 -21.99 11.55 25.78
CA SER A 128 -20.58 11.95 25.75
C SER A 128 -20.42 13.23 24.92
N CYS A 129 -19.93 14.29 25.55
CA CYS A 129 -19.66 15.59 24.95
C CYS A 129 -18.81 15.47 23.66
N PHE A 130 -19.18 16.22 22.63
CA PHE A 130 -18.59 16.22 21.29
C PHE A 130 -17.05 16.34 21.25
N LEU A 131 -16.45 16.96 22.27
CA LEU A 131 -15.01 17.14 22.41
C LEU A 131 -14.24 15.81 22.52
N ASP A 132 -14.83 14.79 23.14
CA ASP A 132 -14.19 13.49 23.31
C ASP A 132 -14.18 12.67 22.01
N ARG A 133 -15.16 12.95 21.14
CA ARG A 133 -15.24 12.38 19.79
C ARG A 133 -14.15 12.96 18.88
N LEU A 134 -13.84 14.25 19.00
CA LEU A 134 -12.74 14.91 18.27
C LEU A 134 -11.35 14.38 18.67
N ASN A 135 -11.13 14.12 19.95
CA ASN A 135 -9.84 13.61 20.44
C ASN A 135 -9.51 12.22 19.87
N ARG A 136 -10.53 11.40 19.61
CA ARG A 136 -10.39 10.06 19.02
C ARG A 136 -9.83 10.08 17.59
N TYR A 137 -10.02 11.17 16.85
CA TYR A 137 -9.51 11.32 15.48
C TYR A 137 -8.10 11.92 15.40
N ARG A 138 -7.51 12.39 16.51
CA ARG A 138 -6.19 13.03 16.51
C ARG A 138 -5.05 12.05 16.21
N ASN A 139 -5.10 10.87 16.81
CA ASN A 139 -4.07 9.83 16.67
C ASN A 139 -3.92 9.23 15.25
N PRO A 140 -5.01 8.92 14.51
CA PRO A 140 -4.85 8.45 13.13
C PRO A 140 -4.32 9.56 12.20
N ILE A 141 -4.71 10.82 12.42
CA ILE A 141 -4.25 11.96 11.60
C ILE A 141 -2.74 12.19 11.78
N THR A 142 -2.23 12.11 13.02
CA THR A 142 -0.79 12.27 13.28
C THR A 142 0.04 11.17 12.63
N ASN A 143 -0.43 9.92 12.67
CA ASN A 143 0.25 8.79 12.02
C ASN A 143 0.27 8.91 10.49
N VAL A 144 -0.84 9.35 9.89
CA VAL A 144 -0.89 9.62 8.44
C VAL A 144 0.05 10.77 8.08
N ALA A 145 0.07 11.86 8.86
CA ALA A 145 0.96 12.99 8.64
C ALA A 145 2.44 12.59 8.75
N ALA A 146 2.80 11.76 9.73
CA ALA A 146 4.16 11.23 9.88
C ALA A 146 4.57 10.39 8.65
N CYS A 147 3.68 9.52 8.16
CA CYS A 147 3.94 8.71 6.98
C CYS A 147 4.09 9.58 5.71
N LEU A 148 3.27 10.61 5.57
CA LEU A 148 3.35 11.58 4.47
C LEU A 148 4.65 12.38 4.50
N ALA A 149 5.10 12.81 5.70
CA ALA A 149 6.38 13.47 5.89
C ALA A 149 7.55 12.56 5.47
N ILE A 150 7.56 11.30 5.89
CA ILE A 150 8.59 10.32 5.49
C ILE A 150 8.59 10.15 3.96
N LEU A 151 7.43 9.97 3.33
CA LEU A 151 7.33 9.83 1.87
C LEU A 151 7.82 11.07 1.13
N LEU A 152 7.52 12.27 1.63
CA LEU A 152 8.02 13.52 1.07
C LEU A 152 9.54 13.62 1.21
N LEU A 153 10.10 13.31 2.38
CA LEU A 153 11.56 13.28 2.61
C LEU A 153 12.26 12.26 1.68
N THR A 154 11.61 11.14 1.41
CA THR A 154 12.15 10.11 0.49
C THR A 154 12.09 10.58 -0.96
N LYS A 155 10.99 11.24 -1.36
CA LYS A 155 10.75 11.72 -2.73
C LYS A 155 11.57 12.96 -3.08
N THR A 156 11.84 13.83 -2.12
CA THR A 156 12.71 15.01 -2.31
C THR A 156 14.20 14.65 -2.31
N GLY A 157 14.55 13.37 -2.12
CA GLY A 157 15.91 12.88 -2.34
C GLY A 157 16.91 13.34 -1.29
N ILE A 158 16.48 13.72 -0.09
CA ILE A 158 17.36 14.14 1.01
C ILE A 158 18.36 13.02 1.39
N PHE A 159 18.01 11.76 1.14
CA PHE A 159 18.94 10.63 1.28
C PHE A 159 20.20 10.76 0.42
N SER A 160 20.11 11.37 -0.78
CA SER A 160 21.29 11.62 -1.62
C SER A 160 22.23 12.68 -1.03
N SER A 161 21.71 13.59 -0.20
CA SER A 161 22.52 14.55 0.55
C SER A 161 23.09 13.91 1.81
N PHE A 162 22.37 12.97 2.43
CA PHE A 162 22.84 12.24 3.60
C PHE A 162 24.02 11.33 3.27
N ASP A 163 24.03 10.66 2.11
CA ASP A 163 25.19 9.88 1.63
C ASP A 163 26.44 10.75 1.39
N LYS A 164 26.25 11.99 0.94
CA LYS A 164 27.34 12.96 0.77
C LYS A 164 27.88 13.46 2.11
N VAL A 165 27.01 13.67 3.10
CA VAL A 165 27.44 14.06 4.44
C VAL A 165 28.09 12.89 5.17
N HIS A 166 27.59 11.67 5.00
CA HIS A 166 28.15 10.46 5.57
C HIS A 166 29.55 10.16 5.01
N SER A 167 29.73 10.24 3.68
CA SER A 167 31.04 10.06 3.06
C SER A 167 32.04 11.15 3.48
N ARG A 168 31.63 12.43 3.52
CA ARG A 168 32.47 13.53 4.02
C ARG A 168 32.81 13.38 5.52
N GLY A 169 31.84 12.94 6.33
CA GLY A 169 32.01 12.68 7.74
C GLY A 169 33.01 11.56 7.99
N GLN A 170 32.93 10.45 7.25
CA GLN A 170 33.90 9.35 7.34
C GLN A 170 35.31 9.79 6.94
N THR A 171 35.46 10.61 5.89
CA THR A 171 36.78 11.12 5.49
C THR A 171 37.38 12.04 6.55
N ALA A 172 36.58 12.93 7.14
CA ALA A 172 37.02 13.80 8.23
C ALA A 172 37.38 13.02 9.50
N LEU A 173 36.60 11.98 9.83
CA LEU A 173 36.89 11.11 10.97
C LEU A 173 38.18 10.33 10.77
N LYS A 174 38.40 9.77 9.57
CA LYS A 174 39.66 9.09 9.21
C LYS A 174 40.85 10.03 9.39
N GLN A 175 40.76 11.26 8.88
CA GLN A 175 41.82 12.27 9.03
C GLN A 175 42.09 12.64 10.49
N TYR A 176 41.05 12.76 11.31
CA TYR A 176 41.21 13.04 12.75
C TYR A 176 41.94 11.89 13.46
N TYR A 177 41.53 10.64 13.23
CA TYR A 177 42.13 9.47 13.86
C TYR A 177 43.57 9.22 13.39
N THR A 178 43.86 9.40 12.11
CA THR A 178 45.25 9.28 11.61
C THR A 178 46.16 10.35 12.20
N THR A 179 45.64 11.54 12.49
CA THR A 179 46.43 12.65 13.05
C THR A 179 46.63 12.52 14.57
N GLN A 180 45.65 11.96 15.30
CA GLN A 180 45.68 11.89 16.78
C GLN A 180 46.16 10.54 17.34
N VAL A 181 45.97 9.42 16.62
CA VAL A 181 46.11 8.06 17.18
C VAL A 181 47.13 7.19 16.40
N GLY A 182 47.65 7.69 15.27
CA GLY A 182 48.60 6.96 14.43
C GLY A 182 47.92 6.07 13.39
N GLU A 183 48.62 5.82 12.27
CA GLU A 183 48.08 5.16 11.07
C GLU A 183 47.57 3.72 11.30
N ASP A 184 48.14 3.02 12.28
CA ASP A 184 47.87 1.59 12.49
C ASP A 184 46.48 1.33 13.11
N MET A 185 46.00 2.21 13.99
CA MET A 185 44.65 2.07 14.60
C MET A 185 43.52 2.47 13.64
N ALA A 186 43.78 3.40 12.70
CA ALA A 186 42.79 3.79 11.70
C ALA A 186 42.55 2.68 10.66
N LYS A 187 43.57 1.86 10.35
CA LYS A 187 43.44 0.69 9.48
C LYS A 187 42.62 -0.43 10.11
N ASP A 188 42.76 -0.71 11.39
CA ASP A 188 41.98 -1.75 12.06
C ASP A 188 40.49 -1.39 12.22
N VAL A 189 40.15 -0.11 12.44
CA VAL A 189 38.75 0.32 12.64
C VAL A 189 37.99 0.50 11.32
N PHE A 190 38.67 0.89 10.25
CA PHE A 190 38.03 1.19 8.95
C PHE A 190 38.44 0.23 7.81
N GLY A 191 39.27 -0.78 8.09
CA GLY A 191 39.72 -1.79 7.14
C GLY A 191 38.78 -2.99 7.10
N VAL A 192 37.67 -2.87 6.38
CA VAL A 192 36.91 -3.99 5.81
C VAL A 192 36.59 -3.68 4.36
#